data_AF-A0A3A5VQ67-F1
#
_entry.id   AF-A0A3A5VQ67-F1
#
_cell.length_a   1.000
_cell.length_b   1.000
_cell.length_c   1.000
_cell.angle_alpha   90.00
_cell.angle_beta   90.00
_cell.angle_gamma   90.00
#
_symmetry.space_group_name_H-M   'P 1'
#
loop_
_entity.id
_entity.type
_entity.pdbx_description
1 polymer ?
#
loop_
_entity_poly.entity_id
_entity_poly.type
_entity_poly.pdbx_seq_one_letter_code
_entity_poly.pdbx_strand_id
1 'polypeptide(L)'
;MSSDTMLTDLQAREIQEQLFATYRQQTNRHVPVHLPRKDFWEMVKRLLTTLDVQIHNMIRKHGADLRVQNEQKRQANVRHIASELARRRLVAMMQHAASQSLRMATSATDNATALPPLDWQKTDGAERQLYTAIQTEMDRFKKTIGWQEMQDGLRGEMEFSAPTHKPGTMQLGDFTEKPITNQAPPDLIFEDERPEPVDTIDIDEEDRIAALEWDSMEPVPIPEHTEEVVTLPEPLPQAPSSEGRHGAAMELAPSATSAITDDWMDDTPKEEEKQVETSPLIRIRILTSFDEAIATADGSELMLQAGDVHNLETGMAQWLIDSGAAEAAPL
;
A
#
# COMPACT_ATOMS: atom_id res chain seq x y z
N MET A 1 -37.76 31.84 -0.15
CA MET A 1 -36.59 31.05 -0.59
C MET A 1 -36.28 29.87 0.36
N SER A 2 -37.23 29.34 1.15
CA SER A 2 -36.94 28.35 2.22
C SER A 2 -37.65 27.00 2.06
N SER A 3 -38.33 26.78 0.94
CA SER A 3 -39.09 25.55 0.67
C SER A 3 -38.27 24.44 0.01
N ASP A 4 -37.14 24.77 -0.63
CA ASP A 4 -36.30 23.77 -1.35
C ASP A 4 -35.35 22.98 -0.43
N THR A 5 -35.28 23.33 0.85
CA THR A 5 -34.37 22.69 1.81
C THR A 5 -35.03 21.53 2.57
N MET A 6 -36.36 21.47 2.63
CA MET A 6 -37.08 20.46 3.42
C MET A 6 -37.63 19.35 2.54
N LEU A 7 -37.31 18.11 2.92
CA LEU A 7 -37.84 16.95 2.23
C LEU A 7 -39.26 16.63 2.69
N THR A 8 -40.04 16.06 1.78
CA THR A 8 -41.34 15.46 2.14
C THR A 8 -41.10 14.24 3.03
N ASP A 9 -41.99 13.93 3.98
CA ASP A 9 -41.80 12.80 4.91
C ASP A 9 -41.58 11.45 4.18
N LEU A 10 -42.26 11.25 3.05
CA LEU A 10 -42.04 10.08 2.18
C LEU A 10 -40.63 10.05 1.59
N GLN A 11 -40.13 11.18 1.08
CA GLN A 11 -38.79 11.30 0.52
C GLN A 11 -37.72 11.12 1.60
N ALA A 12 -37.96 11.64 2.82
CA ALA A 12 -37.06 11.45 3.95
C ALA A 12 -36.94 9.97 4.34
N ARG A 13 -38.04 9.20 4.31
CA ARG A 13 -37.99 7.75 4.55
C ARG A 13 -37.26 7.00 3.45
N GLU A 14 -37.50 7.34 2.18
CA GLU A 14 -36.81 6.73 1.03
C GLU A 14 -35.30 6.92 1.11
N ILE A 15 -34.84 8.15 1.39
CA ILE A 15 -33.40 8.46 1.53
C ILE A 15 -32.80 7.76 2.74
N GLN A 16 -33.54 7.65 3.85
CA GLN A 16 -33.10 6.87 5.01
C GLN A 16 -32.90 5.39 4.65
N GLU A 17 -33.83 4.80 3.92
CA GLU A 17 -33.74 3.40 3.50
C GLU A 17 -32.56 3.20 2.54
N GLN A 18 -32.33 4.13 1.61
CA GLN A 18 -31.15 4.14 0.73
C GLN A 18 -29.85 4.20 1.55
N LEU A 19 -29.79 5.01 2.61
CA LEU A 19 -28.63 5.08 3.50
C LEU A 19 -28.40 3.75 4.24
N PHE A 20 -29.44 3.09 4.72
CA PHE A 20 -29.31 1.79 5.40
C PHE A 20 -28.95 0.67 4.43
N ALA A 21 -29.51 0.68 3.22
CA ALA A 21 -29.18 -0.29 2.18
C ALA A 21 -27.72 -0.17 1.74
N THR A 22 -27.24 1.05 1.48
CA THR A 22 -25.85 1.31 1.10
C THR A 22 -24.89 0.96 2.24
N TYR A 23 -25.26 1.28 3.49
CA TYR A 23 -24.49 0.87 4.66
C TYR A 23 -24.31 -0.64 4.74
N ARG A 24 -25.39 -1.42 4.65
CA ARG A 24 -25.34 -2.90 4.66
C ARG A 24 -24.48 -3.46 3.53
N GLN A 25 -24.55 -2.86 2.35
CA GLN A 25 -23.73 -3.27 1.20
C GLN A 25 -22.24 -2.98 1.41
N GLN A 26 -21.90 -1.90 2.13
CA GLN A 26 -20.52 -1.51 2.41
C GLN A 26 -19.88 -2.32 3.55
N THR A 27 -20.66 -2.80 4.52
CA THR A 27 -20.13 -3.45 5.73
C THR A 27 -19.14 -4.58 5.45
N ASN A 28 -19.38 -5.37 4.40
CA ASN A 28 -18.57 -6.55 4.06
C ASN A 28 -17.67 -6.35 2.83
N ARG A 29 -17.54 -5.12 2.30
CA ARG A 29 -16.80 -4.86 1.06
C ARG A 29 -15.60 -3.93 1.28
N HIS A 30 -14.43 -4.38 0.82
CA HIS A 30 -13.20 -3.59 0.81
C HIS A 30 -13.10 -2.61 -0.37
N VAL A 31 -14.01 -2.72 -1.35
CA VAL A 31 -14.14 -1.78 -2.46
C VAL A 31 -15.28 -0.80 -2.15
N PRO A 32 -15.11 0.51 -2.43
CA PRO A 32 -16.19 1.49 -2.28
C PRO A 32 -17.42 1.09 -3.10
N VAL A 33 -18.57 0.97 -2.42
CA VAL A 33 -19.84 0.66 -3.07
C VAL A 33 -20.33 1.89 -3.85
N HIS A 34 -20.93 1.67 -5.01
CA HIS A 34 -21.52 2.74 -5.80
C HIS A 34 -22.70 3.38 -5.07
N LEU A 35 -22.73 4.70 -5.04
CA LEU A 35 -23.85 5.44 -4.48
C LEU A 35 -25.04 5.37 -5.45
N PRO A 36 -26.28 5.33 -4.93
CA PRO A 36 -27.49 5.32 -5.76
C PRO A 36 -27.74 6.68 -6.43
N ARG A 37 -27.16 7.77 -5.89
CA ARG A 37 -27.38 9.16 -6.31
C ARG A 37 -26.05 9.92 -6.28
N LYS A 38 -25.90 10.91 -7.17
CA LYS A 38 -24.72 11.80 -7.22
C LYS A 38 -24.70 12.83 -6.08
N ASP A 39 -25.87 13.21 -5.57
CA ASP A 39 -26.01 14.18 -4.48
C ASP A 39 -26.35 13.47 -3.15
N PHE A 40 -25.80 12.27 -2.94
CA PHE A 40 -26.18 11.42 -1.81
C PHE A 40 -25.91 12.10 -0.47
N TRP A 41 -24.71 12.65 -0.28
CA TRP A 41 -24.34 13.30 0.98
C TRP A 41 -25.14 14.57 1.23
N GLU A 42 -25.48 15.30 0.17
CA GLU A 42 -26.36 16.46 0.28
C GLU A 42 -27.78 16.06 0.73
N MET A 43 -28.34 14.98 0.17
CA MET A 43 -29.64 14.46 0.56
C MET A 43 -29.65 13.94 2.01
N VAL A 44 -28.57 13.29 2.46
CA VAL A 44 -28.42 12.85 3.85
C VAL A 44 -28.36 14.05 4.80
N LYS A 45 -27.63 15.11 4.44
CA LYS A 45 -27.61 16.37 5.19
C LYS A 45 -29.01 16.99 5.28
N ARG A 46 -29.70 17.11 4.14
CA ARG A 46 -31.06 17.66 4.08
C ARG A 46 -32.05 16.81 4.91
N LEU A 47 -31.90 15.48 4.89
CA LEU A 47 -32.67 14.57 5.75
C LEU A 47 -32.43 14.86 7.24
N LEU A 48 -31.17 14.94 7.67
CA LEU A 48 -30.85 15.24 9.08
C LEU A 48 -31.43 16.60 9.51
N THR A 49 -31.34 17.63 8.66
CA THR A 49 -31.95 18.94 8.96
C THR A 49 -33.47 18.89 9.01
N THR A 50 -34.10 18.05 8.17
CA THR A 50 -35.55 17.85 8.19
C THR A 50 -35.98 17.17 9.50
N LEU A 51 -35.23 16.15 9.95
CA LEU A 51 -35.46 15.49 11.25
C LEU A 51 -35.26 16.46 12.43
N ASP A 52 -34.21 17.29 12.38
CA ASP A 52 -33.98 18.32 13.39
C ASP A 52 -35.20 19.24 13.50
N VAL A 53 -35.68 19.79 12.38
CA VAL A 53 -36.83 20.70 12.40
C VAL A 53 -38.12 20.00 12.82
N GLN A 54 -38.34 18.75 12.42
CA GLN A 54 -39.47 17.94 12.89
C GLN A 54 -39.43 17.77 14.41
N ILE A 55 -38.28 17.42 14.99
CA ILE A 55 -38.09 17.28 16.43
C ILE A 55 -38.37 18.61 17.15
N HIS A 56 -37.82 19.72 16.67
CA HIS A 56 -38.07 21.05 17.25
C HIS A 56 -39.56 21.44 17.20
N ASN A 57 -40.24 21.15 16.08
CA ASN A 57 -41.68 21.41 15.94
C ASN A 57 -42.52 20.54 16.88
N MET A 58 -42.15 19.28 17.09
CA MET A 58 -42.82 18.37 18.03
C MET A 58 -42.64 18.82 19.47
N ILE A 59 -41.42 19.24 19.85
CA ILE A 59 -41.13 19.81 21.18
C ILE A 59 -41.97 21.06 21.43
N ARG A 60 -42.09 21.96 20.44
CA ARG A 60 -42.87 23.20 20.57
C ARG A 60 -44.37 22.93 20.74
N LYS A 61 -44.92 21.92 20.05
CA LYS A 61 -46.37 21.65 20.03
C LYS A 61 -46.85 20.74 21.16
N HIS A 62 -46.06 19.72 21.51
CA HIS A 62 -46.49 18.63 22.39
C HIS A 62 -45.61 18.47 23.64
N GLY A 63 -44.56 19.28 23.81
CA GLY A 63 -43.59 19.12 24.90
C GLY A 63 -42.68 17.90 24.70
N ALA A 64 -41.91 17.54 25.73
CA ALA A 64 -40.99 16.40 25.71
C ALA A 64 -41.74 15.06 25.89
N ASP A 65 -42.49 14.67 24.87
CA ASP A 65 -43.27 13.42 24.81
C ASP A 65 -42.40 12.21 24.36
N LEU A 66 -42.87 10.99 24.62
CA LEU A 66 -42.23 9.73 24.17
C LEU A 66 -42.00 9.72 22.65
N ARG A 67 -42.89 10.34 21.88
CA ARG A 67 -42.73 10.49 20.42
C ARG A 67 -41.50 11.31 20.04
N VAL A 68 -41.21 12.38 20.78
CA VAL A 68 -40.01 13.20 20.59
C VAL A 68 -38.77 12.38 20.90
N GLN A 69 -38.78 11.61 21.99
CA GLN A 69 -37.66 10.76 22.35
C GLN A 69 -37.40 9.67 21.30
N ASN A 70 -38.44 9.07 20.73
CA ASN A 70 -38.29 8.09 19.65
C ASN A 70 -37.71 8.72 18.38
N GLU A 71 -38.14 9.94 18.00
CA GLU A 71 -37.55 10.63 16.86
C GLU A 71 -36.10 11.08 17.13
N GLN A 72 -35.77 11.48 18.36
CA GLN A 72 -34.38 11.76 18.75
C GLN A 72 -33.50 10.51 18.65
N LYS A 73 -33.98 9.35 19.11
CA LYS A 73 -33.27 8.06 18.95
C LYS A 73 -33.08 7.70 17.47
N ARG A 74 -34.14 7.88 16.66
CA ARG A 74 -34.07 7.66 15.22
C ARG A 74 -33.02 8.57 14.57
N GLN A 75 -33.00 9.85 14.93
CA GLN A 75 -32.02 10.80 14.41
C GLN A 75 -30.59 10.44 14.83
N ALA A 76 -30.37 10.07 16.09
CA ALA A 76 -29.07 9.64 16.58
C ALA A 76 -28.57 8.41 15.80
N ASN A 77 -29.45 7.44 15.54
CA ASN A 77 -29.12 6.27 14.73
C ASN A 77 -28.75 6.64 13.28
N VAL A 78 -29.51 7.54 12.63
CA VAL A 78 -29.18 8.01 11.28
C VAL A 78 -27.82 8.73 11.25
N ARG A 79 -27.52 9.58 12.23
CA ARG A 79 -26.21 10.24 12.35
C ARG A 79 -25.08 9.23 12.54
N HIS A 80 -25.30 8.23 13.38
CA HIS A 80 -24.35 7.14 13.62
C HIS A 80 -24.07 6.37 12.32
N ILE A 81 -25.11 5.90 11.63
CA ILE A 81 -24.94 5.11 10.40
C ILE A 81 -24.32 5.94 9.28
N ALA A 82 -24.66 7.23 9.16
CA ALA A 82 -24.03 8.13 8.19
C ALA A 82 -22.51 8.27 8.46
N SER A 83 -22.12 8.42 9.73
CA SER A 83 -20.71 8.52 10.14
C SER A 83 -19.95 7.21 9.93
N GLU A 84 -20.59 6.08 10.25
CA GLU A 84 -20.04 4.75 10.06
C GLU A 84 -19.85 4.43 8.57
N LEU A 85 -20.83 4.76 7.74
CA LEU A 85 -20.75 4.64 6.28
C LEU A 85 -19.59 5.48 5.74
N ALA A 86 -19.48 6.75 6.15
CA ALA A 86 -18.40 7.63 5.70
C ALA A 86 -17.02 7.06 6.07
N ARG A 87 -16.84 6.57 7.30
CA ARG A 87 -15.59 5.96 7.75
C ARG A 87 -15.23 4.72 6.93
N ARG A 88 -16.16 3.78 6.76
CA ARG A 88 -15.93 2.55 5.99
C ARG A 88 -15.62 2.84 4.53
N ARG A 89 -16.31 3.81 3.92
CA ARG A 89 -16.03 4.26 2.55
C ARG A 89 -14.65 4.89 2.42
N LEU A 90 -14.23 5.71 3.38
CA LEU A 90 -12.88 6.29 3.40
C LEU A 90 -11.82 5.20 3.47
N VAL A 91 -11.97 4.23 4.39
CA VAL A 91 -11.03 3.09 4.50
C VAL A 91 -10.99 2.29 3.20
N ALA A 92 -12.14 2.00 2.59
CA ALA A 92 -12.21 1.30 1.31
C ALA A 92 -11.56 2.10 0.16
N MET A 93 -11.75 3.42 0.10
CA MET A 93 -11.12 4.29 -0.89
C MET A 93 -9.61 4.36 -0.71
N MET A 94 -9.14 4.46 0.54
CA MET A 94 -7.72 4.46 0.87
C MET A 94 -7.08 3.12 0.55
N GLN A 95 -7.73 2.00 0.90
CA GLN A 95 -7.26 0.67 0.56
C GLN A 95 -7.19 0.48 -0.96
N HIS A 96 -8.19 0.94 -1.70
CA HIS A 96 -8.18 0.93 -3.16
C HIS A 96 -7.05 1.80 -3.72
N ALA A 97 -6.87 3.04 -3.23
CA ALA A 97 -5.81 3.93 -3.67
C ALA A 97 -4.41 3.38 -3.38
N ALA A 98 -4.18 2.88 -2.16
CA ALA A 98 -2.91 2.29 -1.75
C ALA A 98 -2.61 1.02 -2.56
N SER A 99 -3.59 0.12 -2.68
CA SER A 99 -3.43 -1.10 -3.47
C SER A 99 -3.33 -0.84 -4.97
N GLN A 100 -3.87 0.25 -5.50
CA GLN A 100 -3.69 0.63 -6.90
C GLN A 100 -2.32 1.30 -7.14
N SER A 101 -1.87 2.12 -6.19
CA SER A 101 -0.67 2.94 -6.33
C SER A 101 0.61 2.16 -6.00
N LEU A 102 0.63 1.34 -4.95
CA LEU A 102 1.83 0.65 -4.47
C LEU A 102 2.02 -0.76 -5.05
N ARG A 103 1.23 -1.16 -6.05
CA ARG A 103 1.46 -2.43 -6.75
C ARG A 103 2.79 -2.39 -7.49
N MET A 104 3.58 -3.46 -7.37
CA MET A 104 4.76 -3.67 -8.21
C MET A 104 4.30 -4.16 -9.58
N ALA A 105 4.64 -3.43 -10.64
CA ALA A 105 4.55 -3.97 -11.99
C ALA A 105 5.74 -4.92 -12.19
N THR A 106 5.55 -6.19 -11.85
CA THR A 106 6.61 -7.21 -11.92
C THR A 106 7.03 -7.54 -13.37
N SER A 107 6.26 -7.11 -14.36
CA SER A 107 6.62 -7.21 -15.78
C SER A 107 5.90 -6.15 -16.63
N ALA A 108 6.60 -5.57 -17.60
CA ALA A 108 6.05 -4.62 -18.57
C ALA A 108 4.94 -5.21 -19.47
N THR A 109 4.82 -6.54 -19.52
CA THR A 109 3.76 -7.27 -20.24
C THR A 109 2.67 -7.81 -19.33
N ASP A 110 2.88 -7.80 -18.02
CA ASP A 110 1.89 -8.23 -17.05
C ASP A 110 1.06 -7.02 -16.66
N ASN A 111 0.00 -6.77 -17.43
CA ASN A 111 -1.14 -5.96 -17.02
C ASN A 111 -1.87 -6.67 -15.87
N ALA A 112 -1.16 -6.99 -14.79
CA ALA A 112 -1.59 -7.77 -13.65
C ALA A 112 -2.87 -7.17 -13.10
N THR A 113 -4.01 -7.75 -13.52
CA THR A 113 -5.40 -7.37 -13.22
C THR A 113 -5.51 -6.06 -12.45
N ALA A 114 -5.42 -4.94 -13.17
CA ALA A 114 -5.70 -3.63 -12.60
C ALA A 114 -7.02 -3.75 -11.85
N LEU A 115 -7.06 -3.37 -10.56
CA LEU A 115 -8.30 -3.36 -9.80
C LEU A 115 -9.35 -2.64 -10.65
N PRO A 116 -10.59 -3.18 -10.75
CA PRO A 116 -11.61 -2.59 -11.57
C PRO A 116 -11.67 -1.08 -11.32
N PRO A 117 -11.46 -0.25 -12.35
CA PRO A 117 -11.43 1.19 -12.16
C PRO A 117 -12.76 1.61 -11.54
N LEU A 118 -12.70 2.43 -10.48
CA LEU A 118 -13.90 2.94 -9.84
C LEU A 118 -14.74 3.71 -10.86
N ASP A 119 -16.03 3.41 -10.94
CA ASP A 119 -16.97 4.13 -11.80
C ASP A 119 -17.32 5.49 -11.17
N TRP A 120 -16.46 6.48 -11.43
CA TRP A 120 -16.56 7.84 -10.91
C TRP A 120 -17.75 8.64 -11.47
N GLN A 121 -18.46 8.12 -12.47
CA GLN A 121 -19.62 8.82 -13.03
C GLN A 121 -20.84 8.76 -12.11
N LYS A 122 -20.88 7.79 -11.20
CA LYS A 122 -22.00 7.55 -10.27
C LYS A 122 -21.72 8.03 -8.85
N THR A 123 -20.47 8.33 -8.51
CA THR A 123 -20.08 8.77 -7.16
C THR A 123 -20.35 10.26 -6.95
N ASP A 124 -20.39 10.64 -5.67
CA ASP A 124 -20.62 12.01 -5.24
C ASP A 124 -19.38 12.88 -5.54
N GLY A 125 -19.62 14.16 -5.87
CA GLY A 125 -18.56 15.10 -6.21
C GLY A 125 -17.53 15.28 -5.09
N ALA A 126 -17.95 15.23 -3.83
CA ALA A 126 -17.08 15.39 -2.67
C ALA A 126 -16.14 14.18 -2.49
N GLU A 127 -16.63 12.96 -2.72
CA GLU A 127 -15.80 11.75 -2.64
C GLU A 127 -14.75 11.71 -3.74
N ARG A 128 -15.11 12.18 -4.94
CA ARG A 128 -14.14 12.29 -6.05
C ARG A 128 -13.00 13.24 -5.69
N GLN A 129 -13.31 14.40 -5.10
CA GLN A 129 -12.30 15.36 -4.66
C GLN A 129 -11.40 14.77 -3.57
N LEU A 130 -11.98 14.08 -2.58
CA LEU A 130 -11.23 13.38 -1.55
C LEU A 130 -10.29 12.34 -2.16
N TYR A 131 -10.77 11.52 -3.09
CA TYR A 131 -9.97 10.49 -3.73
C TYR A 131 -8.81 11.07 -4.54
N THR A 132 -9.04 12.14 -5.32
CA THR A 132 -7.96 12.83 -6.04
C THR A 132 -6.91 13.42 -5.09
N ALA A 133 -7.33 13.90 -3.92
CA ALA A 133 -6.41 14.38 -2.89
C ALA A 133 -5.58 13.22 -2.30
N ILE A 134 -6.21 12.07 -2.00
CA ILE A 134 -5.51 10.85 -1.53
C ILE A 134 -4.49 10.38 -2.57
N GLN A 135 -4.83 10.40 -3.86
CA GLN A 135 -3.88 10.05 -4.92
C GLN A 135 -2.69 11.01 -4.95
N THR A 136 -2.95 12.32 -4.86
CA THR A 136 -1.89 13.35 -4.87
C THR A 136 -0.94 13.18 -3.68
N GLU A 137 -1.47 12.92 -2.48
CA GLU A 137 -0.65 12.68 -1.29
C GLU A 137 0.11 11.35 -1.37
N MET A 138 -0.48 10.31 -1.98
CA MET A 138 0.23 9.04 -2.24
C MET A 138 1.39 9.23 -3.22
N ASP A 139 1.20 10.03 -4.27
CA ASP A 139 2.28 10.35 -5.22
C ASP A 139 3.37 11.19 -4.58
N ARG A 140 3.00 12.11 -3.69
CA ARG A 140 3.96 12.85 -2.86
C ARG A 140 4.76 11.92 -1.97
N PHE A 141 4.09 11.00 -1.28
CA PHE A 141 4.72 9.98 -0.42
C PHE A 141 5.70 9.10 -1.22
N LYS A 142 5.30 8.65 -2.41
CA LYS A 142 6.16 7.89 -3.32
C LYS A 142 7.43 8.66 -3.70
N LYS A 143 7.31 9.95 -4.02
CA LYS A 143 8.46 10.80 -4.34
C LYS A 143 9.38 10.97 -3.14
N THR A 144 8.83 11.19 -1.94
CA THR A 144 9.65 11.37 -0.73
C THR A 144 10.45 10.13 -0.32
N ILE A 145 9.92 8.94 -0.62
CA ILE A 145 10.58 7.66 -0.30
C ILE A 145 11.50 7.20 -1.44
N GLY A 146 11.45 7.83 -2.61
CA GLY A 146 12.14 7.31 -3.78
C GLY A 146 11.57 5.96 -4.21
N TRP A 147 10.24 5.79 -4.10
CA TRP A 147 9.58 4.50 -4.36
C TRP A 147 9.88 3.93 -5.75
N GLN A 148 10.05 4.78 -6.77
CA GLN A 148 10.44 4.34 -8.11
C GLN A 148 11.87 3.80 -8.15
N GLU A 149 12.82 4.44 -7.47
CA GLU A 149 14.20 3.94 -7.32
C GLU A 149 14.22 2.61 -6.58
N MET A 150 13.37 2.44 -5.56
CA MET A 150 13.21 1.16 -4.85
C MET A 150 12.57 0.05 -5.71
N GLN A 151 11.59 0.38 -6.57
CA GLN A 151 10.89 -0.61 -7.40
C GLN A 151 11.68 -0.97 -8.66
N ASP A 152 12.28 0.02 -9.33
CA ASP A 152 12.99 -0.15 -10.59
C ASP A 152 14.48 -0.43 -10.37
N GLY A 153 15.01 -0.19 -9.16
CA GLY A 153 16.43 -0.36 -8.84
C GLY A 153 17.33 0.42 -9.80
N LEU A 154 18.49 -0.15 -10.12
CA LEU A 154 19.45 0.40 -11.09
C LEU A 154 18.88 0.53 -12.52
N ARG A 155 17.69 -0.03 -12.78
CA ARG A 155 16.98 0.09 -14.06
C ARG A 155 16.28 1.44 -14.22
N GLY A 156 16.03 2.15 -13.11
CA GLY A 156 15.56 3.55 -13.10
C GLY A 156 16.69 4.57 -13.23
N GLU A 157 17.92 4.23 -12.81
CA GLU A 157 19.13 5.04 -13.06
C GLU A 157 19.66 4.90 -14.49
N MET A 158 19.43 3.75 -15.13
CA MET A 158 19.49 3.70 -16.59
C MET A 158 18.26 4.44 -17.12
N GLU A 159 18.36 5.77 -17.16
CA GLU A 159 17.70 6.53 -18.20
C GLU A 159 17.93 5.73 -19.47
N PHE A 160 16.89 5.09 -20.00
CA PHE A 160 16.94 4.48 -21.33
C PHE A 160 17.10 5.67 -22.27
N SER A 161 18.31 6.20 -22.37
CA SER A 161 18.75 6.95 -23.53
C SER A 161 18.43 6.03 -24.67
N ALA A 162 17.38 6.37 -25.43
CA ALA A 162 17.01 5.62 -26.61
C ALA A 162 18.31 5.40 -27.39
N PRO A 163 18.66 4.16 -27.79
CA PRO A 163 19.95 3.87 -28.38
C PRO A 163 20.22 4.87 -29.50
N THR A 164 21.13 5.81 -29.24
CA THR A 164 21.43 6.85 -30.21
C THR A 164 22.23 6.20 -31.32
N HIS A 165 21.71 6.29 -32.53
CA HIS A 165 22.36 5.68 -33.67
C HIS A 165 23.19 6.71 -34.40
N LYS A 166 24.35 6.27 -34.93
CA LYS A 166 25.18 7.13 -35.78
C LYS A 166 24.38 7.54 -37.02
N PRO A 167 24.53 8.80 -37.49
CA PRO A 167 23.90 9.23 -38.73
C PRO A 167 24.30 8.27 -39.87
N GLY A 168 23.29 7.75 -40.57
CA GLY A 168 23.45 6.78 -41.66
C GLY A 168 23.07 5.33 -41.34
N THR A 169 22.62 5.00 -40.12
CA THR A 169 21.96 3.70 -39.87
C THR A 169 20.58 3.67 -40.51
N MET A 170 20.34 2.73 -41.42
CA MET A 170 19.01 2.47 -42.00
C MET A 170 18.37 1.27 -41.34
N GLN A 171 17.04 1.22 -41.32
CA GLN A 171 16.33 0.07 -40.75
C GLN A 171 16.28 -1.08 -41.74
N LEU A 172 16.17 -2.31 -41.23
CA LEU A 172 16.11 -3.51 -42.07
C LEU A 172 14.91 -3.49 -43.03
N GLY A 173 13.84 -2.77 -42.67
CA GLY A 173 12.64 -2.55 -43.48
C GLY A 173 12.85 -1.63 -44.69
N ASP A 174 13.86 -0.76 -44.67
CA ASP A 174 14.17 0.16 -45.78
C ASP A 174 14.78 -0.57 -46.99
N PHE A 175 15.28 -1.79 -46.78
CA PHE A 175 15.87 -2.64 -47.82
C PHE A 175 14.84 -3.51 -48.55
N THR A 176 13.58 -3.50 -48.10
CA THR A 176 12.51 -4.33 -48.66
C THR A 176 11.37 -3.44 -49.16
N GLU A 177 10.95 -3.62 -50.42
CA GLU A 177 9.81 -2.87 -51.00
C GLU A 177 8.47 -3.16 -50.30
N LYS A 178 8.41 -4.19 -49.44
CA LYS A 178 7.24 -4.59 -48.68
C LYS A 178 7.53 -4.50 -47.18
N PRO A 179 6.64 -3.92 -46.37
CA PRO A 179 6.86 -3.81 -44.94
C PRO A 179 6.98 -5.21 -44.32
N ILE A 180 8.09 -5.45 -43.63
CA ILE A 180 8.39 -6.74 -42.98
C ILE A 180 7.44 -6.98 -41.79
N THR A 181 6.87 -5.92 -41.22
CA THR A 181 5.90 -5.97 -40.12
C THR A 181 4.68 -5.10 -40.44
N ASN A 182 3.51 -5.44 -39.91
CA ASN A 182 2.28 -4.62 -40.05
C ASN A 182 2.28 -3.36 -39.15
N GLN A 183 3.36 -3.09 -38.42
CA GLN A 183 3.50 -1.93 -37.55
C GLN A 183 4.44 -0.91 -38.18
N ALA A 184 4.15 0.38 -37.95
CA ALA A 184 5.07 1.44 -38.33
C ALA A 184 6.41 1.23 -37.61
N PRO A 185 7.55 1.37 -38.30
CA PRO A 185 8.83 1.17 -37.65
C PRO A 185 9.07 2.21 -36.53
N PRO A 186 9.77 1.84 -35.46
CA PRO A 186 10.14 2.78 -34.40
C PRO A 186 11.03 3.89 -34.95
N ASP A 187 10.88 5.12 -34.47
CA ASP A 187 11.64 6.26 -34.99
C ASP A 187 13.12 6.18 -34.58
N LEU A 188 14.04 6.46 -35.51
CA LEU A 188 15.48 6.45 -35.23
C LEU A 188 15.88 7.80 -34.63
N ILE A 189 16.41 7.78 -33.40
CA ILE A 189 16.97 8.98 -32.77
C ILE A 189 18.47 9.01 -33.10
N PHE A 190 18.88 10.00 -33.89
CA PHE A 190 20.27 10.19 -34.30
C PHE A 190 21.04 11.05 -33.28
N GLU A 191 22.32 10.77 -33.10
CA GLU A 191 23.23 11.69 -32.40
C GLU A 191 23.37 12.97 -33.24
N ASP A 192 22.98 14.13 -32.70
CA ASP A 192 23.20 15.42 -33.36
C ASP A 192 24.71 15.67 -33.53
N GLU A 193 25.17 15.88 -34.78
CA GLU A 193 26.59 16.13 -35.12
C GLU A 193 27.20 17.40 -34.48
N ARG A 194 26.36 18.22 -33.86
CA ARG A 194 26.75 19.32 -32.97
C ARG A 194 25.93 19.22 -31.70
N PRO A 195 26.49 18.74 -30.58
CA PRO A 195 25.95 19.21 -29.30
C PRO A 195 25.96 20.74 -29.38
N GLU A 196 24.82 21.39 -29.08
CA GLU A 196 24.88 22.83 -28.81
C GLU A 196 26.00 23.03 -27.80
N PRO A 197 26.91 24.01 -28.01
CA PRO A 197 27.96 24.27 -27.04
C PRO A 197 27.24 24.54 -25.73
N VAL A 198 27.37 23.61 -24.80
CA VAL A 198 26.99 23.83 -23.41
C VAL A 198 27.64 25.14 -23.04
N ASP A 199 26.82 26.15 -22.73
CA ASP A 199 27.32 27.42 -22.18
C ASP A 199 28.31 27.02 -21.09
N THR A 200 29.56 27.46 -21.26
CA THR A 200 30.68 27.08 -20.42
C THR A 200 30.21 27.16 -18.98
N ILE A 201 30.24 26.02 -18.29
CA ILE A 201 29.96 25.89 -16.85
C ILE A 201 30.55 27.15 -16.22
N ASP A 202 29.71 27.98 -15.59
CA ASP A 202 30.18 29.19 -14.91
C ASP A 202 31.24 28.73 -13.91
N ILE A 203 32.51 28.85 -14.29
CA ILE A 203 33.64 28.44 -13.48
C ILE A 203 33.51 29.31 -12.24
N ASP A 204 33.17 28.67 -11.13
CA ASP A 204 32.99 29.39 -9.89
C ASP A 204 34.29 30.09 -9.52
N GLU A 205 34.18 31.13 -8.70
CA GLU A 205 35.35 31.92 -8.34
C GLU A 205 36.41 31.05 -7.63
N GLU A 206 36.02 29.94 -7.03
CA GLU A 206 36.89 28.99 -6.34
C GLU A 206 37.82 28.24 -7.32
N ASP A 207 37.30 27.71 -8.43
CA ASP A 207 38.11 27.05 -9.47
C ASP A 207 39.09 28.03 -10.14
N ARG A 208 38.70 29.30 -10.30
CA ARG A 208 39.59 30.36 -10.81
C ARG A 208 40.72 30.70 -9.85
N ILE A 209 40.45 30.68 -8.54
CA ILE A 209 41.46 30.92 -7.51
C ILE A 209 42.44 29.73 -7.42
N ALA A 210 41.95 28.50 -7.48
CA ALA A 210 42.79 27.29 -7.42
C ALA A 210 43.81 27.22 -8.58
N ALA A 211 43.41 27.60 -9.80
CA ALA A 211 44.30 27.66 -10.94
C ALA A 211 45.42 28.72 -10.78
N LEU A 212 45.10 29.84 -10.14
CA LEU A 212 46.08 30.91 -9.89
C LEU A 212 47.05 30.54 -8.76
N GLU A 213 46.57 29.84 -7.73
CA GLU A 213 47.40 29.39 -6.59
C GLU A 213 48.47 28.38 -7.05
N TRP A 214 48.11 27.46 -7.95
CA TRP A 214 49.04 26.49 -8.52
C TRP A 214 50.18 27.14 -9.33
N ASP A 215 49.89 28.20 -10.08
CA ASP A 215 50.88 28.93 -10.89
C ASP A 215 51.80 29.82 -10.04
N SER A 216 51.34 30.20 -8.83
CA SER A 216 52.08 31.03 -7.87
C SER A 216 52.97 30.25 -6.90
N MET A 217 52.91 28.91 -6.90
CA MET A 217 53.78 28.08 -6.08
C MET A 217 55.17 28.02 -6.71
N GLU A 218 56.08 28.90 -6.25
CA GLU A 218 57.49 28.86 -6.65
C GLU A 218 58.05 27.44 -6.44
N PRO A 219 58.76 26.87 -7.43
CA PRO A 219 59.36 25.56 -7.28
C PRO A 219 60.36 25.61 -6.14
N VAL A 220 60.07 24.90 -5.04
CA VAL A 220 60.98 24.72 -3.92
C VAL A 220 62.31 24.19 -4.47
N PRO A 221 63.45 24.90 -4.28
CA PRO A 221 64.73 24.43 -4.78
C PRO A 221 65.07 23.12 -4.09
N ILE A 222 65.14 22.04 -4.87
CA ILE A 222 65.67 20.77 -4.40
C ILE A 222 67.19 20.97 -4.27
N PRO A 223 67.79 20.91 -3.07
CA PRO A 223 69.22 21.10 -2.93
C PRO A 223 69.98 19.93 -3.57
N GLU A 224 70.76 20.23 -4.61
CA GLU A 224 71.80 19.33 -5.13
C GLU A 224 72.93 19.23 -4.10
N HIS A 225 73.15 18.03 -3.56
CA HIS A 225 74.42 17.68 -2.92
C HIS A 225 74.82 16.25 -3.30
N THR A 226 75.75 16.20 -4.26
CA THR A 226 76.94 15.33 -4.40
C THR A 226 76.82 13.82 -4.15
N GLU A 227 77.26 13.10 -5.19
CA GLU A 227 77.60 11.67 -5.28
C GLU A 227 78.25 11.06 -4.03
N GLU A 228 77.74 9.92 -3.56
CA GLU A 228 78.50 8.68 -3.34
C GLU A 228 77.59 7.53 -2.85
N VAL A 229 77.67 6.41 -3.59
CA VAL A 229 77.49 4.99 -3.24
C VAL A 229 76.63 4.63 -2.01
N VAL A 230 75.66 3.70 -2.17
CA VAL A 230 75.46 2.49 -1.32
C VAL A 230 74.15 1.76 -1.70
N THR A 231 74.33 0.57 -2.28
CA THR A 231 73.52 -0.67 -2.28
C THR A 231 71.99 -0.67 -2.12
N LEU A 232 71.32 -1.41 -3.03
CA LEU A 232 69.98 -2.00 -2.80
C LEU A 232 69.91 -2.72 -1.45
N PRO A 233 68.80 -2.58 -0.69
CA PRO A 233 68.40 -3.59 0.29
C PRO A 233 67.19 -4.41 -0.18
N GLU A 234 67.30 -5.71 0.07
CA GLU A 234 66.28 -6.76 0.01
C GLU A 234 65.05 -6.51 0.90
N PRO A 235 63.93 -7.23 0.66
CA PRO A 235 62.68 -7.12 1.42
C PRO A 235 62.75 -7.88 2.75
N LEU A 236 61.84 -7.58 3.70
CA LEU A 236 61.25 -8.44 4.77
C LEU A 236 60.66 -7.54 5.89
N PRO A 237 59.75 -8.00 6.79
CA PRO A 237 58.95 -9.23 6.83
C PRO A 237 57.43 -9.00 7.10
N GLN A 238 56.63 -10.04 6.87
CA GLN A 238 55.22 -10.12 7.28
C GLN A 238 55.03 -10.47 8.77
N ALA A 239 53.79 -10.19 9.23
CA ALA A 239 52.98 -10.81 10.31
C ALA A 239 52.81 -10.00 11.61
N PRO A 240 51.69 -10.13 12.37
CA PRO A 240 50.64 -11.15 12.26
C PRO A 240 49.17 -10.64 12.17
N SER A 241 48.32 -11.56 11.72
CA SER A 241 46.86 -11.53 11.77
C SER A 241 46.29 -11.20 13.16
N SER A 242 45.36 -10.24 13.20
CA SER A 242 44.36 -10.19 14.28
C SER A 242 42.98 -10.20 13.65
N GLU A 243 42.23 -11.25 13.98
CA GLU A 243 40.80 -11.37 13.75
C GLU A 243 40.09 -10.23 14.49
N GLY A 244 39.26 -9.47 13.78
CA GLY A 244 38.56 -8.34 14.37
C GLY A 244 37.55 -7.78 13.40
N ARG A 245 36.52 -8.57 13.09
CA ARG A 245 35.33 -8.14 12.36
C ARG A 245 34.83 -6.80 12.92
N HIS A 246 34.65 -5.84 12.01
CA HIS A 246 34.06 -4.55 12.27
C HIS A 246 32.77 -4.66 13.10
N GLY A 247 32.78 -4.06 14.28
CA GLY A 247 31.68 -4.02 15.24
C GLY A 247 30.59 -3.05 14.84
N ALA A 248 29.78 -3.41 13.84
CA ALA A 248 28.59 -2.64 13.46
C ALA A 248 27.33 -3.50 13.22
N ALA A 249 27.38 -4.81 13.47
CA ALA A 249 26.31 -5.74 13.09
C ALA A 249 25.69 -6.52 14.27
N MET A 250 25.66 -5.94 15.49
CA MET A 250 25.18 -6.65 16.69
C MET A 250 24.20 -5.83 17.54
N GLU A 251 23.37 -5.01 16.89
CA GLU A 251 22.31 -4.18 17.53
C GLU A 251 20.91 -4.46 16.94
N LEU A 252 20.70 -5.59 16.26
CA LEU A 252 19.41 -5.96 15.65
C LEU A 252 18.98 -7.39 15.98
N ALA A 253 19.02 -7.76 17.26
CA ALA A 253 18.26 -8.90 17.77
C ALA A 253 17.11 -8.37 18.65
N PRO A 254 15.84 -8.70 18.38
CA PRO A 254 14.75 -8.31 19.27
C PRO A 254 14.86 -9.12 20.56
N SER A 255 15.27 -8.48 21.65
CA SER A 255 15.16 -9.06 22.98
C SER A 255 13.68 -9.16 23.35
N ALA A 256 13.20 -10.39 23.44
CA ALA A 256 11.90 -10.70 24.04
C ALA A 256 11.86 -10.19 25.50
N THR A 257 10.67 -9.76 25.91
CA THR A 257 10.28 -9.38 27.27
C THR A 257 10.51 -7.91 27.66
N SER A 258 9.55 -7.07 27.27
CA SER A 258 8.97 -6.12 28.24
C SER A 258 7.44 -6.12 28.07
N ALA A 259 6.78 -6.75 29.04
CA ALA A 259 5.34 -6.63 29.21
C ALA A 259 5.07 -5.21 29.70
N ILE A 260 4.51 -4.38 28.82
CA ILE A 260 3.82 -3.16 29.23
C ILE A 260 2.34 -3.55 29.34
N THR A 261 1.86 -3.64 30.56
CA THR A 261 0.45 -3.73 30.90
C THR A 261 -0.12 -2.33 30.84
N ASP A 262 -0.80 -1.99 29.76
CA ASP A 262 -1.70 -0.85 29.69
C ASP A 262 -3.14 -1.37 29.86
N ASP A 263 -3.61 -1.30 31.10
CA ASP A 263 -4.85 -1.92 31.61
C ASP A 263 -6.06 -0.99 31.45
N TRP A 264 -6.14 -0.18 30.39
CA TRP A 264 -7.06 0.97 30.34
C TRP A 264 -7.84 1.18 29.02
N MET A 265 -8.14 0.11 28.28
CA MET A 265 -9.24 0.11 27.28
C MET A 265 -9.87 -1.27 27.14
N ASP A 266 -10.78 -1.62 28.06
CA ASP A 266 -11.80 -2.64 27.80
C ASP A 266 -13.17 -1.95 27.68
N ASP A 267 -13.52 -1.61 26.44
CA ASP A 267 -14.92 -1.46 26.03
C ASP A 267 -15.02 -1.99 24.59
N THR A 268 -14.81 -3.30 24.47
CA THR A 268 -15.12 -4.03 23.25
C THR A 268 -16.60 -4.46 23.28
N PRO A 269 -17.42 -4.05 22.30
CA PRO A 269 -18.81 -4.48 22.23
C PRO A 269 -18.86 -5.98 21.90
N LYS A 270 -19.55 -6.72 22.77
CA LYS A 270 -20.04 -8.09 22.58
C LYS A 270 -20.33 -8.39 21.10
N GLU A 271 -19.50 -9.24 20.51
CA GLU A 271 -19.81 -9.87 19.23
C GLU A 271 -21.05 -10.76 19.42
N GLU A 272 -22.04 -10.50 18.58
CA GLU A 272 -23.23 -11.32 18.45
C GLU A 272 -22.83 -12.69 17.87
N GLU A 273 -23.35 -13.72 18.53
CA GLU A 273 -23.22 -15.14 18.24
C GLU A 273 -23.39 -15.45 16.75
N LYS A 274 -22.30 -15.80 16.07
CA LYS A 274 -22.39 -16.77 14.98
C LYS A 274 -22.73 -18.11 15.62
N GLN A 275 -23.89 -18.66 15.25
CA GLN A 275 -24.17 -20.08 15.44
C GLN A 275 -23.11 -20.87 14.66
N VAL A 276 -22.07 -21.31 15.36
CA VAL A 276 -21.17 -22.35 14.90
C VAL A 276 -21.90 -23.66 15.18
N GLU A 277 -22.23 -24.40 14.13
CA GLU A 277 -22.62 -25.80 14.29
C GLU A 277 -21.48 -26.50 15.03
N THR A 278 -21.75 -26.92 16.27
CA THR A 278 -20.77 -27.65 17.08
C THR A 278 -20.60 -29.04 16.48
N SER A 279 -19.76 -29.16 15.46
CA SER A 279 -19.29 -30.45 14.96
C SER A 279 -18.52 -31.12 16.10
N PRO A 280 -18.78 -32.39 16.44
CA PRO A 280 -18.06 -33.07 17.52
C PRO A 280 -16.56 -33.10 17.22
N LEU A 281 -15.74 -32.56 18.13
CA LEU A 281 -14.28 -32.59 18.04
C LEU A 281 -13.75 -33.88 18.67
N ILE A 282 -12.82 -34.54 17.99
CA ILE A 282 -12.13 -35.76 18.44
C ILE A 282 -10.67 -35.43 18.69
N ARG A 283 -10.14 -35.91 19.83
CA ARG A 283 -8.73 -35.82 20.17
C ARG A 283 -7.96 -36.93 19.47
N ILE A 284 -7.05 -36.57 18.57
CA ILE A 284 -6.20 -37.52 17.84
C ILE A 284 -4.74 -37.29 18.18
N ARG A 285 -3.96 -38.38 18.21
CA ARG A 285 -2.50 -38.34 18.31
C ARG A 285 -1.90 -38.66 16.96
N ILE A 286 -0.99 -37.82 16.48
CA ILE A 286 -0.41 -37.93 15.15
C ILE A 286 0.78 -38.90 15.20
N LEU A 287 0.82 -39.87 14.30
CA LEU A 287 1.89 -40.87 14.20
C LEU A 287 2.95 -40.47 13.17
N THR A 288 2.56 -39.74 12.13
CA THR A 288 3.44 -39.33 11.02
C THR A 288 3.49 -37.81 10.90
N SER A 289 4.69 -37.23 10.82
CA SER A 289 4.85 -35.80 10.62
C SER A 289 4.55 -35.42 9.17
N PHE A 290 3.78 -34.36 8.96
CA PHE A 290 3.57 -33.73 7.67
C PHE A 290 4.39 -32.44 7.61
N ASP A 291 5.08 -32.22 6.48
CA ASP A 291 5.93 -31.04 6.25
C ASP A 291 5.12 -29.86 5.65
N GLU A 292 3.85 -30.10 5.31
CA GLU A 292 2.93 -29.12 4.73
C GLU A 292 1.78 -28.83 5.71
N ALA A 293 1.45 -27.55 5.87
CA ALA A 293 0.39 -27.11 6.77
C ALA A 293 -0.97 -27.52 6.20
N ILE A 294 -1.76 -28.27 6.97
CA ILE A 294 -3.09 -28.68 6.53
C ILE A 294 -4.11 -27.65 7.00
N ALA A 295 -4.90 -27.11 6.08
CA ALA A 295 -5.99 -26.19 6.40
C ALA A 295 -7.14 -26.94 7.09
N THR A 296 -7.47 -26.52 8.31
CA THR A 296 -8.63 -27.02 9.06
C THR A 296 -9.92 -26.35 8.54
N ALA A 297 -11.09 -26.93 8.78
CA ALA A 297 -12.39 -26.35 8.42
C ALA A 297 -12.66 -24.95 9.03
N ASP A 298 -11.94 -24.60 10.11
CA ASP A 298 -11.94 -23.27 10.74
C ASP A 298 -11.03 -22.25 10.02
N GLY A 299 -10.39 -22.65 8.91
CA GLY A 299 -9.47 -21.81 8.14
C GLY A 299 -8.06 -21.68 8.75
N SER A 300 -7.77 -22.35 9.86
CA SER A 300 -6.44 -22.38 10.48
C SER A 300 -5.53 -23.40 9.80
N GLU A 301 -4.34 -22.96 9.39
CA GLU A 301 -3.25 -23.81 8.91
C GLU A 301 -2.58 -24.50 10.10
N LEU A 302 -2.66 -25.84 10.15
CA LEU A 302 -2.12 -26.63 11.25
C LEU A 302 -0.92 -27.46 10.77
N MET A 303 0.23 -27.27 11.42
CA MET A 303 1.41 -28.10 11.20
C MET A 303 1.32 -29.36 12.06
N LEU A 304 1.23 -30.53 11.42
CA LEU A 304 1.05 -31.81 12.07
C LEU A 304 2.42 -32.49 12.30
N GLN A 305 2.97 -32.38 13.51
CA GLN A 305 4.21 -33.09 13.88
C GLN A 305 3.90 -34.45 14.54
N ALA A 306 4.78 -35.43 14.29
CA ALA A 306 4.65 -36.76 14.87
C ALA A 306 4.75 -36.71 16.40
N GLY A 307 3.75 -37.26 17.09
CA GLY A 307 3.67 -37.29 18.54
C GLY A 307 2.73 -36.24 19.15
N ASP A 308 2.32 -35.23 18.38
CA ASP A 308 1.43 -34.18 18.87
C ASP A 308 -0.03 -34.61 18.95
N VAL A 309 -0.75 -34.00 19.88
CA VAL A 309 -2.16 -34.29 20.14
C VAL A 309 -3.01 -33.09 19.76
N HIS A 310 -3.88 -33.28 18.78
CA HIS A 310 -4.72 -32.23 18.21
C HIS A 310 -6.21 -32.56 18.38
N ASN A 311 -7.02 -31.54 18.62
CA ASN A 311 -8.48 -31.65 18.66
C ASN A 311 -9.03 -31.19 17.32
N LEU A 312 -9.42 -32.13 16.48
CA LEU A 312 -9.91 -31.86 15.12
C LEU A 312 -11.37 -32.28 14.96
N GLU A 313 -12.03 -31.76 13.94
CA GLU A 313 -13.39 -32.15 13.57
C GLU A 313 -13.46 -33.65 13.21
N THR A 314 -14.58 -34.30 13.55
CA THR A 314 -14.83 -35.74 13.29
C THR A 314 -14.50 -36.18 11.86
N GLY A 315 -14.84 -35.38 10.83
CA GLY A 315 -14.55 -35.73 9.44
C GLY A 315 -13.06 -35.79 9.13
N MET A 316 -12.30 -34.80 9.57
CA MET A 316 -10.85 -34.74 9.38
C MET A 316 -10.12 -35.77 10.25
N ALA A 317 -10.58 -35.96 11.49
CA ALA A 317 -10.05 -36.96 12.40
C ALA A 317 -10.21 -38.39 11.83
N GLN A 318 -11.37 -38.73 11.29
CA GLN A 318 -11.60 -40.04 10.67
C GLN A 318 -10.72 -40.25 9.44
N TRP A 319 -10.53 -39.22 8.60
CA TRP A 319 -9.64 -39.31 7.44
C TRP A 319 -8.18 -39.55 7.85
N LEU A 320 -7.69 -38.90 8.92
CA LEU A 320 -6.34 -39.12 9.45
C LEU A 320 -6.17 -40.51 10.10
N ILE A 321 -7.22 -41.06 10.69
CA ILE A 321 -7.23 -42.42 11.24
C ILE A 321 -7.25 -43.47 10.12
N ASP A 322 -8.11 -43.30 9.11
CA ASP A 322 -8.26 -44.23 8.00
C ASP A 322 -7.02 -44.25 7.09
N SER A 323 -6.31 -43.12 6.99
CA SER A 323 -5.02 -43.03 6.29
C SER A 323 -3.85 -43.60 7.10
N GLY A 324 -4.07 -44.00 8.37
CA GLY A 324 -3.03 -44.52 9.26
C GLY A 324 -2.04 -43.46 9.77
N ALA A 325 -2.35 -42.17 9.55
CA ALA A 325 -1.51 -41.04 9.94
C ALA A 325 -1.72 -40.61 11.40
N ALA A 326 -2.85 -40.97 12.02
CA ALA A 326 -3.17 -40.67 13.41
C ALA A 326 -3.93 -41.80 14.12
N GLU A 327 -3.85 -41.84 15.45
CA GLU A 327 -4.59 -42.76 16.31
C GLU A 327 -5.58 -41.98 17.20
N ALA A 328 -6.77 -42.55 17.43
CA ALA A 328 -7.76 -41.98 18.35
C ALA A 328 -7.25 -42.07 19.79
N ALA A 329 -7.05 -40.92 20.44
CA ALA A 329 -6.69 -40.88 21.85
C ALA A 329 -7.97 -40.80 22.70
N PRO A 330 -8.18 -41.72 23.67
CA PRO A 330 -9.31 -41.58 24.59
C PRO A 330 -9.11 -40.36 25.50
N LEU A 331 -10.25 -39.79 25.95
CA LEU A 331 -10.36 -38.58 26.79
C LEU A 331 -9.38 -38.54 27.96
#